data_AF-Q8LPP1-F1
#
_entry.id   AF-Q8LPP1-F1
#
_cell.length_a   1.000
_cell.length_b   1.000
_cell.length_c   1.000
_cell.angle_alpha   90.00
_cell.angle_beta   90.00
_cell.angle_gamma   90.00
#
_symmetry.space_group_name_H-M   'P 1'
#
loop_
_entity.id
_entity.type
_entity.pdbx_description
1 polymer ?
#
loop_
_entity_poly.entity_id
_entity_poly.type
_entity_poly.pdbx_seq_one_letter_code
_entity_poly.pdbx_strand_id
1 'polypeptide(L)'
;HGTHVTGTIVGTHGIGVAPNAQWIACKAWNTTMNIRRLLVKCAQFMLCPHDRYGNNADCSKAPHVINNSYGSYSKENFWMEDTIAAWRAAGIVPVFGNGNNGPRCTNLDYPAASPQVIAVGATDRNDFLYDYSSLGPSMKNSTKPDISAPGVDIRSASIVSDVDYWSNTGTSMAA
;
A
#
# COMPACT_ATOMS: atom_id res chain seq x y z
N HIS A 1 -3.96 -8.40 8.27
CA HIS A 1 -3.75 -7.55 7.08
C HIS A 1 -2.26 -7.33 6.82
N GLY A 2 -1.52 -6.57 7.63
CA GLY A 2 -0.08 -6.36 7.45
C GLY A 2 0.75 -7.64 7.23
N THR A 3 0.57 -8.67 8.06
CA THR A 3 1.23 -9.99 7.88
C THR A 3 0.97 -10.60 6.50
N HIS A 4 -0.27 -10.56 6.04
CA HIS A 4 -0.68 -11.14 4.75
C HIS A 4 -0.07 -10.34 3.59
N VAL A 5 -0.16 -9.00 3.64
CA VAL A 5 0.44 -8.11 2.65
C VAL A 5 1.96 -8.30 2.57
N THR A 6 2.66 -8.30 3.69
CA THR A 6 4.11 -8.55 3.73
C THR A 6 4.44 -9.95 3.19
N GLY A 7 3.65 -10.96 3.52
CA GLY A 7 3.80 -12.30 2.95
C GLY A 7 3.62 -12.35 1.43
N THR A 8 2.72 -11.54 0.87
CA THR A 8 2.49 -11.47 -0.59
C THR A 8 3.69 -10.84 -1.30
N ILE A 9 4.35 -9.87 -0.65
CA ILE A 9 5.51 -9.20 -1.22
C ILE A 9 6.77 -10.05 -1.07
N VAL A 10 7.10 -10.50 0.15
CA VAL A 10 8.41 -11.11 0.48
C VAL A 10 8.33 -12.48 1.17
N GLY A 11 7.15 -13.09 1.24
CA GLY A 11 6.99 -14.40 1.87
C GLY A 11 7.72 -15.51 1.11
N THR A 12 8.29 -16.45 1.86
CA THR A 12 8.94 -17.64 1.29
C THR A 12 7.92 -18.74 0.98
N HIS A 13 8.35 -19.90 0.47
CA HIS A 13 7.46 -21.04 0.18
C HIS A 13 6.35 -20.75 -0.84
N GLY A 14 6.67 -19.90 -1.83
CA GLY A 14 5.80 -19.66 -3.00
C GLY A 14 4.63 -18.71 -2.78
N ILE A 15 4.59 -17.95 -1.68
CA ILE A 15 3.56 -16.91 -1.47
C ILE A 15 4.04 -15.49 -1.79
N GLY A 16 5.35 -15.23 -1.75
CA GLY A 16 5.92 -13.93 -2.03
C GLY A 16 6.33 -13.77 -3.49
N VAL A 17 6.08 -12.58 -4.05
CA VAL A 17 6.53 -12.20 -5.39
C VAL A 17 8.05 -11.98 -5.43
N ALA A 18 8.63 -11.41 -4.37
CA ALA A 18 10.06 -11.08 -4.25
C ALA A 18 10.64 -11.61 -2.92
N PRO A 19 10.73 -12.94 -2.72
CA PRO A 19 11.10 -13.55 -1.43
C PRO A 19 12.50 -13.20 -0.92
N ASN A 20 13.40 -12.75 -1.78
CA ASN A 20 14.77 -12.36 -1.41
C ASN A 20 14.92 -10.86 -1.12
N ALA A 21 13.86 -10.07 -1.26
CA ALA A 21 13.90 -8.65 -0.94
C ALA A 21 13.95 -8.45 0.59
N GLN A 22 14.74 -7.46 1.01
CA GLN A 22 14.71 -7.00 2.40
C GLN A 22 13.47 -6.14 2.63
N TRP A 23 12.95 -6.14 3.85
CA TRP A 23 11.76 -5.39 4.20
C TRP A 23 11.92 -4.66 5.54
N ILE A 24 11.17 -3.57 5.66
CA ILE A 24 11.03 -2.76 6.87
C ILE A 24 9.54 -2.43 7.01
N ALA A 25 9.05 -2.31 8.24
CA ALA A 25 7.64 -2.04 8.50
C ALA A 25 7.45 -0.93 9.52
N CYS A 26 6.35 -0.19 9.38
CA CYS A 26 5.86 0.74 10.38
C CYS A 26 4.36 0.52 10.60
N LYS A 27 3.97 0.34 11.87
CA LYS A 27 2.60 0.05 12.26
C LYS A 27 1.87 1.34 12.63
N ALA A 28 0.93 1.76 11.78
CA ALA A 28 0.08 2.93 12.05
C ALA A 28 -1.32 2.58 12.60
N TRP A 29 -1.82 1.35 12.36
CA TRP A 29 -3.16 0.92 12.80
C TRP A 29 -3.18 0.31 14.21
N ASN A 30 -4.38 0.31 14.81
CA ASN A 30 -4.69 -0.19 16.15
C ASN A 30 -4.05 0.65 17.27
N THR A 31 -4.31 1.96 17.22
CA THR A 31 -3.89 2.92 18.25
C THR A 31 -5.05 3.87 18.59
N THR A 32 -5.01 4.50 19.76
CA THR A 32 -5.97 5.55 20.17
C THR A 32 -5.68 6.91 19.55
N MET A 33 -4.63 7.02 18.72
CA MET A 33 -4.16 8.27 18.13
C MET A 33 -4.78 8.54 16.75
N ASN A 34 -4.69 9.79 16.29
CA ASN A 34 -5.08 10.16 14.93
C ASN A 34 -4.25 9.37 13.90
N ILE A 35 -4.93 8.52 13.12
CA ILE A 35 -4.32 7.63 12.12
C ILE A 35 -3.50 8.38 11.07
N ARG A 36 -3.96 9.55 10.61
CA ARG A 36 -3.23 10.35 9.59
C ARG A 36 -1.89 10.83 10.12
N ARG A 37 -1.85 11.29 11.37
CA ARG A 37 -0.60 11.69 12.02
C ARG A 37 0.37 10.51 12.13
N LEU A 38 -0.11 9.30 12.44
CA LEU A 38 0.74 8.10 12.48
C LEU A 38 1.22 7.68 11.10
N LEU A 39 0.38 7.79 10.07
CA LEU A 39 0.78 7.53 8.69
C LEU A 39 1.89 8.48 8.23
N VAL A 40 1.78 9.79 8.52
CA VAL A 40 2.85 10.75 8.22
C VAL A 40 4.13 10.39 8.98
N LYS A 41 4.04 10.01 10.26
CA LYS A 41 5.22 9.57 11.03
C LYS A 41 5.85 8.31 10.44
N CYS A 42 5.05 7.32 10.05
CA CYS A 42 5.55 6.13 9.36
C CYS A 42 6.21 6.51 8.04
N ALA A 43 5.64 7.46 7.31
CA ALA A 43 6.22 7.90 6.05
C ALA A 43 7.55 8.65 6.21
N GLN A 44 7.68 9.47 7.26
CA GLN A 44 8.96 10.09 7.65
C GLN A 44 9.99 9.03 8.04
N PHE A 45 9.59 8.03 8.81
CA PHE A 45 10.46 6.89 9.16
C PHE A 45 10.91 6.12 7.91
N MET A 46 10.03 5.91 6.93
CA MET A 46 10.43 5.26 5.67
C MET A 46 11.36 6.14 4.83
N LEU A 47 11.26 7.47 4.92
CA LEU A 47 12.17 8.38 4.22
C LEU A 47 13.59 8.35 4.83
N CYS A 48 13.69 8.28 6.16
CA CYS A 48 14.97 8.16 6.84
C CYS A 48 14.80 7.36 8.14
N PRO A 49 15.03 6.03 8.10
CA PRO A 49 14.85 5.18 9.27
C PRO A 49 15.75 5.58 10.44
N HIS A 50 15.24 5.41 11.65
CA HIS A 50 15.92 5.76 12.90
C HIS A 50 15.65 4.69 13.97
N ASP A 51 16.33 4.76 15.10
CA ASP A 51 16.05 3.84 16.21
C ASP A 51 14.70 4.12 16.90
N ARG A 52 14.31 3.26 17.84
CA ARG A 52 13.01 3.37 18.54
C ARG A 52 12.81 4.67 19.32
N TYR A 53 13.87 5.44 19.57
CA TYR A 53 13.84 6.70 20.31
C TYR A 53 13.84 7.93 19.39
N GLY A 54 13.91 7.73 18.07
CA GLY A 54 14.02 8.82 17.10
C GLY A 54 15.46 9.30 16.87
N ASN A 55 16.45 8.57 17.40
CA ASN A 55 17.87 8.91 17.25
C ASN A 55 18.53 8.04 16.18
N ASN A 56 19.78 8.35 15.84
CA ASN A 56 20.61 7.54 14.94
C ASN A 56 19.94 7.31 13.57
N ALA A 57 19.48 8.41 12.96
CA ALA A 57 18.88 8.38 11.64
C ALA A 57 19.90 7.89 10.59
N ASP A 58 19.49 6.92 9.79
CA ASP A 58 20.30 6.27 8.77
C ASP A 58 19.46 6.15 7.49
N CYS A 59 19.49 7.21 6.68
CA CYS A 59 18.67 7.28 5.48
C CYS A 59 19.12 6.28 4.40
N SER A 60 20.30 5.66 4.53
CA SER A 60 20.74 4.58 3.63
C SER A 60 19.87 3.32 3.76
N LYS A 61 19.11 3.20 4.85
CA LYS A 61 18.13 2.13 5.09
C LYS A 61 16.75 2.41 4.52
N ALA A 62 16.54 3.56 3.86
CA ALA A 62 15.27 3.87 3.22
C ALA A 62 14.94 2.78 2.17
N PRO A 63 13.69 2.29 2.11
CA PRO A 63 13.30 1.29 1.13
C PRO A 63 13.18 1.90 -0.26
N HIS A 64 13.49 1.12 -1.29
CA HIS A 64 13.30 1.55 -2.68
C HIS A 64 11.82 1.65 -3.09
N VAL A 65 10.96 0.85 -2.46
CA VAL A 65 9.53 0.76 -2.74
C VAL A 65 8.77 0.73 -1.41
N ILE A 66 7.68 1.49 -1.31
CA ILE A 66 6.78 1.48 -0.14
C ILE A 66 5.41 1.06 -0.60
N ASN A 67 4.94 -0.09 -0.12
CA ASN A 67 3.55 -0.50 -0.27
C ASN A 67 2.67 0.14 0.81
N ASN A 68 1.52 0.67 0.39
CA ASN A 68 0.53 1.33 1.22
C ASN A 68 -0.85 0.76 0.91
N SER A 69 -1.15 -0.37 1.53
CA SER A 69 -2.46 -1.05 1.43
C SER A 69 -3.52 -0.38 2.32
N TYR A 70 -3.68 0.93 2.18
CA TYR A 70 -4.65 1.74 2.89
C TYR A 70 -5.11 2.93 2.06
N GLY A 71 -6.26 3.46 2.41
CA GLY A 71 -6.80 4.65 1.78
C GLY A 71 -8.20 4.92 2.30
N SER A 72 -8.71 6.08 1.92
CA SER A 72 -10.12 6.38 2.08
C SER A 72 -10.55 7.30 0.96
N TYR A 73 -11.79 7.17 0.53
CA TYR A 73 -12.41 8.09 -0.39
C TYR A 73 -12.27 9.54 0.11
N SER A 74 -11.64 10.40 -0.68
CA SER A 74 -11.53 11.82 -0.36
C SER A 74 -11.51 12.65 -1.64
N LYS A 75 -12.31 13.71 -1.66
CA LYS A 75 -12.43 14.66 -2.79
C LYS A 75 -11.67 15.96 -2.58
N GLU A 76 -11.26 16.26 -1.35
CA GLU A 76 -10.82 17.61 -0.96
C GLU A 76 -9.58 17.62 -0.05
N ASN A 77 -9.13 16.45 0.43
CA ASN A 77 -8.10 16.38 1.47
C ASN A 77 -6.87 15.58 1.03
N PHE A 78 -5.92 16.28 0.42
CA PHE A 78 -4.67 15.72 -0.10
C PHE A 78 -3.50 15.81 0.92
N TRP A 79 -3.75 15.38 2.17
CA TRP A 79 -2.84 15.56 3.32
C TRP A 79 -1.45 14.91 3.19
N MET A 80 -1.24 14.03 2.21
CA MET A 80 -0.01 13.25 2.03
C MET A 80 0.79 13.66 0.79
N GLU A 81 0.36 14.65 -0.01
CA GLU A 81 1.04 15.00 -1.27
C GLU A 81 2.49 15.46 -1.06
N ASP A 82 2.75 16.28 -0.05
CA ASP A 82 4.13 16.72 0.27
C ASP A 82 5.00 15.55 0.72
N THR A 83 4.39 14.59 1.43
CA THR A 83 5.08 13.36 1.88
C THR A 83 5.39 12.45 0.68
N ILE A 84 4.45 12.30 -0.24
CA ILE A 84 4.64 11.56 -1.49
C ILE A 84 5.71 12.22 -2.36
N ALA A 85 5.68 13.55 -2.49
CA ALA A 85 6.70 14.30 -3.23
C ALA A 85 8.09 14.10 -2.63
N ALA A 86 8.22 14.11 -1.29
CA ALA A 86 9.48 13.83 -0.61
C ALA A 86 10.00 12.41 -0.88
N TRP A 87 9.12 11.39 -0.86
CA TRP A 87 9.50 10.02 -1.25
C TRP A 87 10.00 9.96 -2.69
N ARG A 88 9.27 10.57 -3.63
CA ARG A 88 9.68 10.61 -5.04
C ARG A 88 11.02 11.33 -5.23
N ALA A 89 11.25 12.44 -4.54
CA ALA A 89 12.51 13.17 -4.57
C ALA A 89 13.69 12.35 -4.02
N ALA A 90 13.42 11.46 -3.05
CA ALA A 90 14.41 10.52 -2.51
C ALA A 90 14.58 9.25 -3.37
N GLY A 91 13.90 9.14 -4.52
CA GLY A 91 13.97 7.95 -5.39
C GLY A 91 13.16 6.76 -4.90
N ILE A 92 12.27 6.96 -3.93
CA ILE A 92 11.38 5.93 -3.38
C ILE A 92 10.11 5.84 -4.23
N VAL A 93 9.67 4.62 -4.55
CA VAL A 93 8.45 4.36 -5.31
C VAL A 93 7.27 4.07 -4.37
N PRO A 94 6.30 4.99 -4.22
CA PRO A 94 5.08 4.73 -3.49
C PRO A 94 4.07 3.92 -4.32
N VAL A 95 3.64 2.79 -3.77
CA VAL A 95 2.60 1.91 -4.33
C VAL A 95 1.40 1.92 -3.38
N PHE A 96 0.19 2.05 -3.92
CA PHE A 96 -1.05 2.08 -3.17
C PHE A 96 -2.11 1.18 -3.82
N GLY A 97 -2.91 0.51 -3.00
CA GLY A 97 -4.15 -0.11 -3.50
C GLY A 97 -5.14 0.97 -3.93
N ASN A 98 -5.77 0.80 -5.09
CA ASN A 98 -6.65 1.83 -5.68
C ASN A 98 -7.97 2.05 -4.90
N GLY A 99 -8.30 1.14 -3.98
CA GLY A 99 -9.50 1.20 -3.15
C GLY A 99 -10.49 0.09 -3.44
N ASN A 100 -11.34 -0.19 -2.45
CA ASN A 100 -12.29 -1.30 -2.46
C ASN A 100 -13.76 -0.82 -2.46
N ASN A 101 -14.05 0.29 -3.16
CA ASN A 101 -15.37 0.93 -3.13
C ASN A 101 -16.28 0.52 -4.31
N GLY A 102 -15.80 -0.33 -5.23
CA GLY A 102 -16.52 -0.79 -6.42
C GLY A 102 -16.37 0.11 -7.65
N PRO A 103 -16.75 -0.41 -8.84
CA PRO A 103 -16.38 0.13 -10.15
C PRO A 103 -17.20 1.34 -10.59
N ARG A 104 -17.66 2.17 -9.65
CA ARG A 104 -18.25 3.47 -9.99
C ARG A 104 -17.14 4.43 -10.41
N CYS A 105 -17.38 5.24 -11.44
CA CYS A 105 -16.45 6.28 -11.84
C CYS A 105 -16.14 7.21 -10.66
N THR A 106 -14.89 7.67 -10.55
CA THR A 106 -14.43 8.62 -9.52
C THR A 106 -14.57 8.11 -8.08
N ASN A 107 -14.35 6.80 -7.86
CA ASN A 107 -14.61 6.12 -6.57
C ASN A 107 -13.35 5.46 -5.96
N LEU A 108 -12.17 5.89 -6.39
CA LEU A 108 -10.88 5.49 -5.84
C LEU A 108 -10.52 6.22 -4.54
N ASP A 109 -9.64 5.59 -3.77
CA ASP A 109 -9.17 6.12 -2.50
C ASP A 109 -8.02 7.14 -2.67
N TYR A 110 -7.91 8.07 -1.73
CA TYR A 110 -6.68 8.83 -1.50
C TYR A 110 -5.89 8.13 -0.37
N PRO A 111 -4.55 7.94 -0.49
CA PRO A 111 -3.62 8.59 -1.42
C PRO A 111 -3.45 8.01 -2.84
N ALA A 112 -4.05 6.88 -3.18
CA ALA A 112 -3.91 6.26 -4.50
C ALA A 112 -4.31 7.18 -5.68
N ALA A 113 -5.20 8.15 -5.44
CA ALA A 113 -5.58 9.17 -6.40
C ALA A 113 -4.45 10.17 -6.78
N SER A 114 -3.32 10.22 -6.06
CA SER A 114 -2.20 11.11 -6.41
C SER A 114 -1.56 10.72 -7.75
N PRO A 115 -1.21 11.67 -8.63
CA PRO A 115 -0.49 11.37 -9.87
C PRO A 115 0.96 10.92 -9.63
N GLN A 116 1.48 11.05 -8.41
CA GLN A 116 2.86 10.75 -8.05
C GLN A 116 3.06 9.32 -7.52
N VAL A 117 2.00 8.53 -7.43
CA VAL A 117 2.04 7.14 -6.93
C VAL A 117 1.62 6.16 -8.01
N ILE A 118 2.01 4.89 -7.82
CA ILE A 118 1.45 3.76 -8.56
C ILE A 118 0.22 3.26 -7.78
N ALA A 119 -0.95 3.39 -8.37
CA ALA A 119 -2.21 2.88 -7.86
C ALA A 119 -2.55 1.56 -8.56
N VAL A 120 -2.87 0.54 -7.79
CA VAL A 120 -3.08 -0.81 -8.29
C VAL A 120 -4.54 -1.25 -8.09
N GLY A 121 -5.22 -1.57 -9.18
CA GLY A 121 -6.53 -2.22 -9.19
C GLY A 121 -6.41 -3.74 -8.99
N ALA A 122 -7.51 -4.39 -8.61
CA ALA A 122 -7.53 -5.83 -8.35
C ALA A 122 -8.27 -6.61 -9.45
N THR A 123 -7.70 -7.73 -9.86
CA THR A 123 -8.35 -8.73 -10.74
C THR A 123 -8.50 -10.08 -10.04
N ASP A 124 -9.42 -10.89 -10.54
CA ASP A 124 -9.57 -12.29 -10.16
C ASP A 124 -8.64 -13.21 -10.98
N ARG A 125 -8.72 -14.52 -10.72
CA ARG A 125 -7.91 -15.54 -11.40
C ARG A 125 -8.19 -15.69 -12.90
N ASN A 126 -9.27 -15.11 -13.41
CA ASN A 126 -9.65 -15.12 -14.81
C ASN A 126 -9.34 -13.76 -15.48
N ASP A 127 -8.56 -12.91 -14.81
CA ASP A 127 -8.25 -11.53 -15.19
C ASP A 127 -9.48 -10.61 -15.29
N PHE A 128 -10.61 -10.99 -14.68
CA PHE A 128 -11.75 -10.10 -14.56
C PHE A 128 -11.54 -9.08 -13.45
N LEU A 129 -12.07 -7.87 -13.65
CA LEU A 129 -12.06 -6.83 -12.63
C LEU A 129 -12.77 -7.35 -11.38
N TYR A 130 -12.10 -7.22 -10.22
CA TYR A 130 -12.73 -7.50 -8.94
C TYR A 130 -13.91 -6.54 -8.71
N ASP A 131 -15.08 -7.07 -8.33
CA ASP A 131 -16.32 -6.30 -8.17
C ASP A 131 -16.23 -5.11 -7.20
N TYR A 132 -15.27 -5.12 -6.26
CA TYR A 132 -15.03 -3.98 -5.38
C TYR A 132 -13.81 -3.14 -5.76
N SER A 133 -13.05 -3.49 -6.79
CA SER A 133 -11.94 -2.68 -7.26
C SER A 133 -12.45 -1.32 -7.72
N SER A 134 -12.00 -0.26 -7.05
CA SER A 134 -12.35 1.10 -7.42
C SER A 134 -11.82 1.48 -8.80
N LEU A 135 -12.53 2.38 -9.49
CA LEU A 135 -12.11 2.96 -10.76
C LEU A 135 -11.90 4.47 -10.65
N GLY A 136 -11.01 4.97 -11.50
CA GLY A 136 -10.82 6.39 -11.73
C GLY A 136 -11.96 7.05 -12.52
N PRO A 137 -11.72 8.22 -13.14
CA PRO A 137 -10.47 8.98 -13.06
C PRO A 137 -10.21 9.50 -11.64
N SER A 138 -8.96 9.92 -11.38
CA SER A 138 -8.66 10.73 -10.19
C SER A 138 -9.39 12.07 -10.26
N MET A 139 -9.60 12.72 -9.11
CA MET A 139 -10.19 14.06 -9.05
C MET A 139 -9.32 15.13 -9.77
N LYS A 140 -8.05 14.85 -10.03
CA LYS A 140 -7.16 15.69 -10.87
C LYS A 140 -7.23 15.31 -12.36
N ASN A 141 -8.28 14.60 -12.76
CA ASN A 141 -8.55 14.11 -14.11
C ASN A 141 -7.44 13.21 -14.70
N SER A 142 -6.66 12.54 -13.84
CA SER A 142 -5.67 11.57 -14.28
C SER A 142 -6.28 10.17 -14.34
N THR A 143 -5.88 9.39 -15.35
CA THR A 143 -6.23 7.96 -15.45
C THR A 143 -5.71 7.22 -14.21
N LYS A 144 -6.60 6.48 -13.55
CA LYS A 144 -6.32 5.59 -12.41
C LYS A 144 -7.28 4.39 -12.45
N PRO A 145 -6.90 3.20 -11.95
CA PRO A 145 -5.56 2.85 -11.47
C PRO A 145 -4.51 2.91 -12.60
N ASP A 146 -3.23 2.96 -12.27
CA ASP A 146 -2.16 2.95 -13.28
C ASP A 146 -2.00 1.55 -13.88
N ILE A 147 -2.16 0.52 -13.04
CA ILE A 147 -2.08 -0.90 -13.41
C ILE A 147 -3.09 -1.71 -12.61
N SER A 148 -3.31 -2.96 -13.01
CA SER A 148 -4.08 -3.96 -12.26
C SER A 148 -3.22 -5.19 -11.99
N ALA A 149 -3.47 -5.88 -10.88
CA ALA A 149 -2.81 -7.12 -10.51
C ALA A 149 -3.77 -8.09 -9.79
N PRO A 150 -3.41 -9.39 -9.66
CA PRO A 150 -4.22 -10.36 -8.92
C PRO A 150 -4.49 -9.90 -7.49
N GLY A 151 -5.76 -9.77 -7.13
CA GLY A 151 -6.19 -9.27 -5.82
C GLY A 151 -7.34 -10.05 -5.21
N VAL A 152 -7.84 -11.11 -5.85
CA VAL A 152 -8.92 -11.96 -5.32
C VAL A 152 -8.37 -13.32 -4.89
N ASP A 153 -8.74 -13.76 -3.69
CA ASP A 153 -8.39 -15.04 -3.07
C ASP A 153 -6.87 -15.31 -3.00
N ILE A 154 -6.08 -14.25 -2.81
CA ILE A 154 -4.62 -14.32 -2.75
C ILE A 154 -4.19 -15.02 -1.46
N ARG A 155 -3.55 -16.18 -1.62
CA ARG A 155 -3.00 -16.97 -0.52
C ARG A 155 -1.70 -16.35 -0.02
N SER A 156 -1.63 -16.03 1.26
CA SER A 156 -0.40 -15.51 1.90
C SER A 156 -0.36 -15.86 3.39
N ALA A 157 0.67 -15.37 4.10
CA ALA A 157 0.90 -15.64 5.51
C ALA A 157 -0.27 -15.18 6.39
N SER A 158 -0.61 -16.02 7.37
CA SER A 158 -1.63 -15.74 8.38
C SER A 158 -1.01 -15.23 9.67
N ILE A 159 -1.80 -14.49 10.46
CA ILE A 159 -1.40 -14.11 11.83
C ILE A 159 -1.73 -15.21 12.86
N VAL A 160 -2.41 -16.28 12.44
CA VAL A 160 -2.87 -17.36 13.35
C VAL A 160 -1.67 -18.14 13.92
N SER A 161 -0.68 -18.47 13.09
CA SER A 161 0.58 -19.08 13.52
C SER A 161 1.68 -18.89 12.46
N ASP A 162 2.91 -19.25 12.81
CA ASP A 162 4.09 -19.13 11.93
C ASP A 162 4.06 -20.06 10.70
N VAL A 163 3.14 -21.03 10.67
CA VAL A 163 3.00 -22.00 9.56
C VAL A 163 1.68 -21.87 8.81
N ASP A 164 0.78 -20.99 9.26
CA ASP A 164 -0.54 -20.86 8.68
C ASP A 164 -0.59 -19.90 7.50
N TYR A 165 -1.46 -20.24 6.56
CA TYR A 165 -1.77 -19.41 5.39
C TYR A 165 -3.26 -19.06 5.35
N TRP A 166 -3.57 -17.95 4.70
CA TRP A 166 -4.93 -17.46 4.54
C TRP A 166 -5.11 -16.82 3.16
N SER A 167 -6.29 -16.99 2.55
CA SER A 167 -6.66 -16.31 1.31
C SER A 167 -7.40 -15.02 1.62
N ASN A 168 -6.98 -13.91 1.03
CA ASN A 168 -7.60 -12.62 1.23
C ASN A 168 -7.83 -11.89 -0.10
N THR A 169 -8.76 -10.94 -0.08
CA THR A 169 -9.23 -10.25 -1.29
C THR A 169 -9.22 -8.74 -1.10
N GLY A 170 -8.74 -8.02 -2.12
CA GLY A 170 -8.80 -6.57 -2.23
C GLY A 170 -7.62 -5.97 -2.98
N THR A 171 -7.72 -4.70 -3.32
CA THR A 171 -6.61 -3.92 -3.91
C THR A 171 -5.39 -3.83 -3.00
N SER A 172 -5.55 -4.13 -1.70
CA SER A 172 -4.46 -4.31 -0.75
C SER A 172 -3.54 -5.50 -1.07
N MET A 173 -4.06 -6.56 -1.68
CA MET A 173 -3.31 -7.76 -2.06
C MET A 173 -2.73 -7.64 -3.46
N ALA A 174 -3.36 -6.81 -4.31
CA ALA A 174 -2.87 -6.49 -5.65
C ALA A 174 -1.66 -5.53 -5.62
N ALA A 175 -1.65 -4.59 -4.67
CA ALA A 175 -0.56 -3.64 -4.43
C ALA A 175 0.60 -4.27 -3.64
#